data_AF-A0A1F9P339-F1
#
_entry.id   AF-A0A1F9P339-F1
#
_cell.length_a   1.000
_cell.length_b   1.000
_cell.length_c   1.000
_cell.angle_alpha   90.00
_cell.angle_beta   90.00
_cell.angle_gamma   90.00
#
_symmetry.space_group_name_H-M   'P 1'
#
loop_
_entity.id
_entity.type
_entity.pdbx_description
1 polymer ?
#
loop_
_entity_poly.entity_id
_entity_poly.type
_entity_poly.pdbx_seq_one_letter_code
_entity_poly.pdbx_strand_id
1 'polypeptide(L)'
;MNGRIRRYGKRVDYTDAEMEKFAEGGHRIRQVMRLSEAAPLYSIEAEVVESRNCNSGHVKGQKIVMDVDGNLVTTLCPKRLCVYLVSQLAIPVALINERLSEGLEPNDFHFMRYVQCPDAGVDCMGYGKVTAQVRVVPRVKG
;
A
#
# COMPACT_ATOMS: atom_id res chain seq x y z
N MET A 1 23.26 -14.45 -10.38
CA MET A 1 22.11 -13.99 -9.55
C MET A 1 22.50 -12.78 -8.70
N ASN A 2 21.78 -11.66 -8.84
CA ASN A 2 22.03 -10.39 -8.16
C ASN A 2 22.02 -10.55 -6.62
N GLY A 3 22.94 -9.89 -5.90
CA GLY A 3 23.05 -9.97 -4.44
C GLY A 3 21.79 -9.50 -3.68
N ARG A 4 20.99 -8.58 -4.23
CA ARG A 4 19.68 -8.20 -3.65
C ARG A 4 18.67 -9.34 -3.72
N ILE A 5 18.63 -10.07 -4.84
CA ILE A 5 17.73 -11.21 -5.04
C ILE A 5 18.06 -12.35 -4.09
N ARG A 6 19.35 -12.67 -3.90
CA ARG A 6 19.79 -13.63 -2.88
C ARG A 6 19.35 -13.23 -1.46
N ARG A 7 19.49 -11.95 -1.10
CA ARG A 7 19.05 -11.45 0.21
C ARG A 7 17.53 -11.53 0.37
N TYR A 8 16.77 -11.20 -0.68
CA TYR A 8 15.32 -11.34 -0.68
C TYR A 8 14.92 -12.79 -0.44
N GLY A 9 15.44 -13.72 -1.24
CA GLY A 9 15.17 -15.15 -1.12
C GLY A 9 15.42 -15.70 0.28
N LYS A 10 16.57 -15.37 0.87
CA LYS A 10 16.88 -15.74 2.26
C LYS A 10 15.89 -15.16 3.27
N ARG A 11 15.39 -13.94 3.04
CA ARG A 11 14.42 -13.28 3.93
C ARG A 11 13.03 -13.94 3.86
N VAL A 12 12.65 -14.46 2.69
CA VAL A 12 11.37 -15.15 2.48
C VAL A 12 11.47 -16.67 2.52
N ASP A 13 12.62 -17.19 2.96
CA ASP A 13 12.92 -18.62 3.11
C ASP A 13 12.75 -19.46 1.83
N TYR A 14 13.16 -18.92 0.68
CA TYR A 14 13.19 -19.68 -0.56
C TYR A 14 14.27 -20.77 -0.54
N THR A 15 13.87 -21.97 -0.97
CA THR A 15 14.79 -23.05 -1.31
C THR A 15 15.63 -22.71 -2.54
N ASP A 16 16.74 -23.42 -2.75
CA ASP A 16 17.59 -23.23 -3.93
C ASP A 16 16.80 -23.45 -5.24
N ALA A 17 15.91 -24.44 -5.27
CA ALA A 17 15.06 -24.72 -6.43
C ALA A 17 14.02 -23.60 -6.71
N GLU A 18 13.47 -22.97 -5.66
CA GLU A 18 12.59 -21.80 -5.81
C GLU A 18 13.38 -20.56 -6.26
N MET A 19 14.61 -20.41 -5.76
CA MET A 19 15.52 -19.35 -6.19
C MET A 19 15.88 -19.47 -7.66
N GLU A 20 16.07 -20.67 -8.19
CA GLU A 20 16.31 -20.91 -9.62
C GLU A 20 15.09 -20.51 -10.46
N LYS A 21 13.88 -20.98 -10.11
CA LYS A 21 12.62 -20.58 -10.77
C LYS A 21 12.39 -19.08 -10.71
N PHE A 22 12.75 -18.44 -9.60
CA PHE A 22 12.65 -17.01 -9.43
C PHE A 22 13.67 -16.25 -10.28
N ALA A 23 14.86 -16.81 -10.49
CA ALA A 23 15.99 -16.20 -11.21
C ALA A 23 15.92 -16.32 -12.74
N GLU A 24 15.18 -17.30 -13.28
CA GLU A 24 14.99 -17.50 -14.73
C GLU A 24 14.33 -16.31 -15.46
N GLY A 25 13.75 -15.36 -14.70
CA GLY A 25 13.53 -14.00 -15.19
C GLY A 25 12.10 -13.70 -15.63
N GLY A 26 11.68 -12.46 -15.36
CA GLY A 26 10.37 -11.94 -15.69
C GLY A 26 10.07 -10.63 -14.94
N HIS A 27 8.81 -10.19 -15.03
CA HIS A 27 8.29 -9.00 -14.35
C HIS A 27 8.54 -9.00 -12.82
N ARG A 28 8.60 -10.18 -12.20
CA ARG A 28 8.76 -10.32 -10.74
C ARG A 28 10.14 -9.93 -10.22
N ILE A 29 11.23 -10.27 -10.91
CA ILE A 29 12.58 -9.84 -10.52
C ILE A 29 12.68 -8.32 -10.61
N ARG A 30 12.17 -7.74 -11.69
CA ARG A 30 12.12 -6.28 -11.90
C ARG A 30 11.39 -5.60 -10.74
N GLN A 31 10.20 -6.09 -10.39
CA GLN A 31 9.43 -5.59 -9.27
C GLN A 31 10.21 -5.65 -7.95
N VAL A 32 10.76 -6.82 -7.58
CA VAL A 32 11.51 -6.96 -6.31
C VAL A 32 12.73 -6.03 -6.26
N MET A 33 13.45 -5.89 -7.37
CA MET A 33 14.61 -4.98 -7.45
C MET A 33 14.20 -3.52 -7.26
N ARG A 34 13.16 -3.07 -7.99
CA ARG A 34 12.71 -1.67 -8.00
C ARG A 34 12.00 -1.28 -6.71
N LEU A 35 11.16 -2.14 -6.16
CA LEU A 35 10.57 -1.92 -4.84
C LEU A 35 11.64 -1.88 -3.75
N SER A 36 12.68 -2.71 -3.84
CA SER A 36 13.82 -2.61 -2.91
C SER A 36 14.58 -1.28 -3.01
N GLU A 37 14.57 -0.60 -4.16
CA GLU A 37 15.16 0.73 -4.35
C GLU A 37 14.22 1.84 -3.85
N ALA A 38 12.92 1.67 -4.04
CA ALA A 38 11.88 2.60 -3.61
C ALA A 38 11.64 2.57 -2.10
N ALA A 39 11.78 1.42 -1.45
CA ALA A 39 11.50 1.20 -0.04
C ALA A 39 12.15 2.21 0.94
N PRO A 40 13.45 2.57 0.80
CA PRO A 40 14.05 3.60 1.66
C PRO A 40 13.62 5.03 1.34
N LEU A 41 13.03 5.28 0.16
CA LEU A 41 12.71 6.61 -0.35
C LEU A 41 11.26 7.00 -0.09
N TYR A 42 10.35 6.03 -0.07
CA TYR A 42 8.91 6.29 -0.11
C TYR A 42 8.10 5.52 0.94
N SER A 43 6.93 6.11 1.24
CA SER A 43 5.81 5.49 1.96
C SER A 43 4.53 5.71 1.16
N ILE A 44 3.54 4.83 1.34
CA ILE A 44 2.19 5.01 0.82
C ILE A 44 1.34 5.56 1.97
N GLU A 45 0.70 6.69 1.77
CA GLU A 45 -0.15 7.34 2.76
C GLU A 45 -1.59 7.39 2.25
N ALA A 46 -2.53 6.92 3.06
CA ALA A 46 -3.95 7.14 2.89
C ALA A 46 -4.44 8.13 3.96
N GLU A 47 -4.74 9.37 3.55
CA GLU A 47 -5.29 10.41 4.42
C GLU A 47 -6.82 10.40 4.32
N VAL A 48 -7.52 10.33 5.45
CA VAL A 48 -8.97 10.49 5.51
C VAL A 48 -9.33 11.94 5.17
N VAL A 49 -9.96 12.17 4.03
CA VAL A 49 -10.37 13.51 3.57
C VAL A 49 -11.82 13.84 3.92
N GLU A 50 -12.66 12.81 4.11
CA GLU A 50 -14.03 12.93 4.57
C GLU A 50 -14.39 11.74 5.46
N SER A 51 -15.11 12.00 6.55
CA SER A 51 -15.68 10.97 7.43
C SER A 51 -17.01 11.44 7.97
N ARG A 52 -18.04 10.61 7.83
CA ARG A 52 -19.37 10.81 8.42
C ARG A 52 -19.83 9.51 9.06
N ASN A 53 -20.29 9.58 10.31
CA ASN A 53 -20.88 8.46 11.05
C ASN A 53 -20.04 7.16 11.02
N CYS A 54 -18.70 7.28 11.08
CA CYS A 54 -17.82 6.12 11.07
C CYS A 54 -17.84 5.39 12.42
N ASN A 55 -18.39 4.18 12.46
CA ASN A 55 -18.39 3.33 13.67
C ASN A 55 -16.96 3.03 14.20
N SER A 56 -15.98 2.95 13.31
CA SER A 56 -14.58 2.72 13.70
C SER A 56 -13.86 3.98 14.18
N GLY A 57 -14.51 5.14 14.17
CA GLY A 57 -13.96 6.40 14.70
C GLY A 57 -12.89 7.04 13.82
N HIS A 58 -12.86 6.74 12.52
CA HIS A 58 -11.97 7.44 11.59
C HIS A 58 -12.40 8.91 11.46
N VAL A 59 -11.45 9.84 11.45
CA VAL A 59 -11.69 11.29 11.41
C VAL A 59 -10.89 11.95 10.28
N LYS A 60 -11.37 13.08 9.77
CA LYS A 60 -10.66 13.86 8.74
C LYS A 60 -9.24 14.23 9.20
N GLY A 61 -8.27 14.13 8.29
CA GLY A 61 -6.84 14.37 8.55
C GLY A 61 -6.10 13.18 9.16
N GLN A 62 -6.81 12.11 9.54
CA GLN A 62 -6.18 10.89 10.03
C GLN A 62 -5.43 10.18 8.90
N LYS A 63 -4.23 9.67 9.20
CA LYS A 63 -3.34 9.03 8.23
C LYS A 63 -3.19 7.56 8.52
N ILE A 64 -3.22 6.75 7.47
CA ILE A 64 -2.87 5.33 7.47
C ILE A 64 -1.62 5.22 6.60
N VAL A 65 -0.50 4.80 7.20
CA VAL A 65 0.80 4.76 6.52
C VAL A 65 1.20 3.33 6.26
N MET A 66 1.63 3.05 5.04
CA MET A 66 2.17 1.77 4.61
C MET A 66 3.59 1.95 4.07
N ASP A 67 4.39 0.88 4.12
CA ASP A 67 5.57 0.79 3.27
C ASP A 67 5.17 0.53 1.80
N VAL A 68 6.15 0.51 0.90
CA VAL A 68 5.91 0.25 -0.52
C VAL A 68 5.46 -1.20 -0.79
N ASP A 69 5.66 -2.13 0.15
CA ASP A 69 5.15 -3.50 0.00
C ASP A 69 3.67 -3.60 0.41
N GLY A 70 3.08 -2.51 0.91
CA GLY A 70 1.68 -2.46 1.37
C GLY A 70 1.49 -2.85 2.83
N ASN A 71 2.57 -3.03 3.60
CA ASN A 71 2.46 -3.34 5.02
C ASN A 71 2.12 -2.08 5.79
N LEU A 72 1.12 -2.16 6.67
CA LEU A 72 0.79 -1.09 7.59
C LEU A 72 1.95 -0.85 8.56
N VAL A 73 2.46 0.38 8.60
CA VAL A 73 3.41 0.81 9.63
C VAL A 73 2.60 1.14 10.87
N THR A 74 2.36 0.13 11.70
CA THR A 74 1.39 0.16 12.80
C THR A 74 1.61 1.31 13.79
N THR A 75 2.86 1.71 14.03
CA THR A 75 3.21 2.84 14.91
C THR A 75 2.81 4.20 14.33
N LEU A 76 2.63 4.30 13.02
CA LEU A 76 2.18 5.49 12.30
C LEU A 76 0.69 5.46 11.96
N CYS A 77 -0.01 4.39 12.34
CA CYS A 77 -1.43 4.20 12.07
C CYS A 77 -2.29 4.44 13.32
N PRO A 78 -3.60 4.68 13.14
CA PRO A 78 -4.53 4.74 14.25
C PRO A 78 -4.58 3.42 15.01
N LYS A 79 -4.86 3.48 16.31
CA LYS A 79 -5.01 2.28 17.16
C LYS A 79 -6.11 1.32 16.68
N ARG A 80 -7.10 1.83 15.94
CA ARG A 80 -8.20 1.06 15.37
C ARG A 80 -8.24 1.28 13.86
N LEU A 81 -8.11 0.20 13.11
CA LEU A 81 -8.22 0.16 11.65
C LEU A 81 -9.38 -0.73 11.26
N CYS A 82 -10.31 -0.21 10.47
CA CYS A 82 -11.44 -0.99 9.97
C CYS A 82 -11.06 -1.78 8.71
N VAL A 83 -11.34 -3.09 8.69
CA VAL A 83 -11.10 -3.94 7.51
C VAL A 83 -11.81 -3.43 6.25
N TYR A 84 -12.98 -2.79 6.41
CA TYR A 84 -13.74 -2.24 5.29
C TYR A 84 -13.07 -1.03 4.64
N LEU A 85 -12.34 -0.20 5.40
CA LEU A 85 -11.58 0.91 4.83
C LEU A 85 -10.21 0.42 4.32
N VAL A 86 -9.51 -0.39 5.11
CA VAL A 86 -8.17 -0.88 4.78
C VAL A 86 -8.19 -1.79 3.54
N SER A 87 -9.22 -2.61 3.36
CA SER A 87 -9.35 -3.48 2.16
C SER A 87 -9.36 -2.68 0.85
N GLN A 88 -9.83 -1.43 0.87
CA GLN A 88 -9.88 -0.57 -0.31
C GLN A 88 -8.49 -0.07 -0.73
N LEU A 89 -7.47 -0.26 0.11
CA LEU A 89 -6.09 0.12 -0.17
C LEU A 89 -5.33 -0.91 -1.01
N ALA A 90 -5.86 -2.12 -1.19
CA ALA A 90 -5.16 -3.18 -1.92
C ALA A 90 -4.86 -2.80 -3.39
N ILE A 91 -5.86 -2.27 -4.10
CA ILE A 91 -5.71 -1.88 -5.51
C ILE A 91 -4.79 -0.66 -5.68
N PRO A 92 -4.92 0.46 -4.94
CA PRO A 92 -3.99 1.57 -5.08
C PRO A 92 -2.56 1.17 -4.74
N VAL A 93 -2.33 0.31 -3.74
CA VAL A 93 -0.99 -0.23 -3.45
C VAL A 93 -0.46 -1.03 -4.65
N ALA A 94 -1.27 -1.92 -5.24
CA ALA A 94 -0.85 -2.68 -6.41
C ALA A 94 -0.49 -1.76 -7.60
N LEU A 95 -1.31 -0.74 -7.87
CA LEU A 95 -1.05 0.24 -8.93
C LEU A 95 0.23 1.05 -8.68
N ILE A 96 0.45 1.50 -7.46
CA ILE A 96 1.68 2.19 -7.06
C ILE A 96 2.89 1.27 -7.25
N ASN A 97 2.77 -0.01 -6.89
CA ASN A 97 3.85 -0.98 -7.03
C ASN A 97 4.20 -1.26 -8.48
N GLU A 98 3.23 -1.37 -9.37
CA GLU A 98 3.48 -1.48 -10.82
C GLU A 98 4.20 -0.23 -11.33
N ARG A 99 3.77 0.97 -10.95
CA ARG A 99 4.42 2.23 -11.39
C ARG A 99 5.86 2.35 -10.90
N LEU A 100 6.10 2.07 -9.61
CA LEU A 100 7.45 2.05 -9.05
C LEU A 100 8.33 1.01 -9.75
N SER A 101 7.76 -0.14 -10.11
CA SER A 101 8.46 -1.22 -10.82
C SER A 101 8.85 -0.85 -12.25
N GLU A 102 8.08 0.03 -12.89
CA GLU A 102 8.37 0.56 -14.23
C GLU A 102 9.14 1.90 -14.19
N GLY A 103 9.50 2.41 -13.01
CA GLY A 103 10.21 3.68 -12.87
C GLY A 103 9.38 4.91 -13.24
N LEU A 104 8.05 4.79 -13.19
CA LEU A 104 7.12 5.89 -13.46
C LEU A 104 6.89 6.74 -12.21
N GLU A 105 6.45 7.99 -12.38
CA GLU A 105 6.04 8.86 -11.27
C GLU A 105 4.92 8.18 -10.46
N PRO A 106 5.15 7.81 -9.19
CA PRO A 106 4.23 6.95 -8.45
C PRO A 106 2.92 7.63 -8.07
N ASN A 107 2.83 8.95 -8.06
CA ASN A 107 1.57 9.66 -7.80
C ASN A 107 0.71 9.88 -9.04
N ASP A 108 1.17 9.51 -10.24
CA ASP A 108 0.47 9.80 -11.49
C ASP A 108 -0.46 8.64 -11.96
N PHE A 109 -1.25 8.09 -11.04
CA PHE A 109 -2.30 7.09 -11.32
C PHE A 109 -3.70 7.72 -11.33
N HIS A 110 -4.66 7.16 -12.06
CA HIS A 110 -5.96 7.80 -12.30
C HIS A 110 -7.05 7.32 -11.33
N PHE A 111 -7.34 6.02 -11.35
CA PHE A 111 -8.57 5.49 -10.75
C PHE A 111 -8.61 5.51 -9.22
N MET A 112 -7.50 5.17 -8.56
CA MET A 112 -7.51 4.85 -7.12
C MET A 112 -6.93 5.95 -6.23
N ARG A 113 -6.90 7.21 -6.71
CA ARG A 113 -6.43 8.36 -5.89
C ARG A 113 -7.31 8.62 -4.69
N TYR A 114 -8.59 8.27 -4.78
CA TYR A 114 -9.54 8.33 -3.70
C TYR A 114 -10.22 6.98 -3.58
N VAL A 115 -10.35 6.48 -2.36
CA VAL A 115 -11.05 5.25 -2.05
C VAL A 115 -12.09 5.51 -0.98
N GLN A 116 -13.18 4.74 -1.00
CA GLN A 116 -14.28 4.85 -0.05
C GLN A 116 -14.52 3.50 0.58
N CYS A 117 -14.75 3.47 1.91
CA CYS A 117 -15.25 2.24 2.51
C CYS A 117 -16.59 1.83 1.85
N PRO A 118 -16.91 0.53 1.77
CA PRO A 118 -18.09 0.01 1.08
C PRO A 118 -19.43 0.37 1.73
N ASP A 119 -19.44 0.98 2.93
CA ASP A 119 -20.68 1.42 3.57
C ASP A 119 -21.37 2.47 2.70
N ALA A 120 -22.66 2.22 2.42
CA ALA A 120 -23.46 3.01 1.49
C ALA A 120 -23.93 4.35 2.09
N GLY A 121 -23.75 4.56 3.40
CA GLY A 121 -24.23 5.73 4.12
C GLY A 121 -25.69 5.60 4.57
N VAL A 122 -26.10 6.54 5.42
CA VAL A 122 -27.39 6.51 6.14
C VAL A 122 -28.60 6.49 5.21
N ASP A 123 -28.55 7.21 4.10
CA ASP A 123 -29.66 7.29 3.14
C ASP A 123 -29.92 5.95 2.42
N CYS A 124 -28.94 5.04 2.48
CA CYS A 124 -28.98 3.71 1.88
C CYS A 124 -28.95 2.58 2.93
N MET A 125 -29.45 2.85 4.14
CA MET A 125 -29.49 1.88 5.27
C MET A 125 -28.10 1.40 5.75
N GLY A 126 -27.04 2.18 5.48
CA GLY A 126 -25.70 2.00 6.05
C GLY A 126 -25.47 2.86 7.31
N TYR A 127 -24.25 2.81 7.87
CA TYR A 127 -23.90 3.64 9.03
C TYR A 127 -23.41 5.02 8.62
N GLY A 128 -22.54 5.08 7.62
CA GLY A 128 -21.72 6.24 7.36
C GLY A 128 -20.82 6.07 6.15
N LYS A 129 -19.90 7.00 5.96
CA LYS A 129 -19.00 6.98 4.80
C LYS A 129 -17.66 7.60 5.14
N VAL A 130 -16.58 6.93 4.76
CA VAL A 130 -15.21 7.41 4.90
C VAL A 130 -14.55 7.41 3.53
N THR A 131 -14.00 8.55 3.13
CA THR A 131 -13.19 8.72 1.92
C THR A 131 -11.75 8.98 2.31
N ALA A 132 -10.81 8.23 1.75
CA ALA A 132 -9.39 8.45 1.91
C ALA A 132 -8.73 8.80 0.58
N GLN A 133 -7.84 9.79 0.57
CA GLN A 133 -6.94 10.09 -0.54
C GLN A 133 -5.66 9.28 -0.37
N VAL A 134 -5.26 8.54 -1.40
CA VAL A 134 -4.04 7.74 -1.43
C VAL A 134 -2.96 8.46 -2.24
N ARG A 135 -1.75 8.50 -1.69
CA ARG A 135 -0.58 9.12 -2.32
C ARG A 135 0.71 8.44 -1.88
N VAL A 136 1.74 8.59 -2.70
CA VAL A 136 3.13 8.26 -2.34
C VAL A 136 3.80 9.51 -1.81
N VAL A 137 4.42 9.39 -0.64
CA VAL A 137 5.10 10.48 0.08
C VAL A 137 6.57 10.08 0.34
N PRO A 138 7.47 11.04 0.63
CA PRO A 138 8.79 10.71 1.14
C PRO A 138 8.70 9.78 2.36
N ARG A 139 9.68 8.87 2.50
CA ARG A 139 9.67 7.84 3.54
C ARG A 139 9.37 8.42 4.92
N VAL A 140 8.25 8.02 5.50
CA VAL A 140 7.88 8.37 6.87
C VAL A 140 8.58 7.39 7.81
N LYS A 141 9.26 7.92 8.83
CA LYS A 141 9.92 7.14 9.87
C LYS A 141 9.05 7.20 11.13
N GLY A 142 8.81 6.05 11.74
CA GLY A 142 8.13 5.92 13.03
C GLY A 142 9.10 5.89 14.19
#